data_AF-A0A8X6MDK8-F1
#
_entry.id   AF-A0A8X6MDK8-F1
#
_cell.length_a   1.000
_cell.length_b   1.000
_cell.length_c   1.000
_cell.angle_alpha   90.00
_cell.angle_beta   90.00
_cell.angle_gamma   90.00
#
_symmetry.space_group_name_H-M   'P 1'
#
loop_
_entity.id
_entity.type
_entity.pdbx_description
1 polymer ?
#
loop_
_entity_poly.entity_id
_entity_poly.type
_entity_poly.pdbx_seq_one_letter_code
_entity_poly.pdbx_strand_id
1 'polypeptide(L)'
;MASLKVIFCLVIISHFAASDTDISKLPPVRLAVLAPDDDSLPFSLHKILPAILYAVRTLLRQGGRPMEVLYRDTQCSSTYGPLAAFSLYNAGLADILLGPLCPYVLAPVARYSSVWGLPILTAGGQNDNFDHKEPHYKLLTRMNGSYSQIGTIVLQVLAKFNWKVVALLFHNYEDEREEIPIVTSPWGLCLPP
;
A
#
# COMPACT_ATOMS: atom_id res chain seq x y z
N MET A 1 -20.85 2.71 -57.19
CA MET A 1 -21.14 3.93 -56.40
C MET A 1 -21.09 3.51 -54.93
N ALA A 2 -19.93 3.66 -54.27
CA ALA A 2 -19.75 3.21 -52.89
C ALA A 2 -20.59 4.09 -51.95
N SER A 3 -21.36 3.46 -51.05
CA SER A 3 -22.26 4.15 -50.13
C SER A 3 -21.47 5.06 -49.18
N LEU A 4 -21.94 6.31 -49.00
CA LEU A 4 -21.35 7.32 -48.12
C LEU A 4 -21.09 6.81 -46.69
N LYS A 5 -21.85 5.80 -46.24
CA LYS A 5 -21.66 5.11 -44.96
C LYS A 5 -20.34 4.33 -44.86
N VAL A 6 -19.86 3.74 -45.96
CA VAL A 6 -18.61 2.96 -46.00
C VAL A 6 -17.40 3.89 -45.90
N ILE A 7 -17.47 5.05 -46.53
CA ILE A 7 -16.42 6.07 -46.47
C ILE A 7 -16.32 6.64 -45.05
N PHE A 8 -17.45 6.90 -44.39
CA PHE A 8 -17.46 7.39 -43.01
C PHE A 8 -16.88 6.38 -42.01
N CYS A 9 -17.19 5.09 -42.16
CA CYS A 9 -16.56 4.04 -41.34
C CYS A 9 -15.05 3.94 -41.58
N LEU A 10 -14.57 4.00 -42.82
CA LEU A 10 -13.13 3.93 -43.12
C LEU A 10 -12.37 5.16 -42.60
N VAL A 11 -12.95 6.35 -42.66
CA VAL A 11 -12.34 7.57 -42.12
C VAL A 11 -12.26 7.52 -40.59
N ILE A 12 -13.30 7.05 -39.90
CA ILE A 12 -13.26 6.89 -38.43
C ILE A 12 -12.25 5.80 -38.02
N ILE A 13 -12.17 4.69 -38.75
CA ILE A 13 -11.17 3.64 -38.49
C ILE A 13 -9.74 4.17 -38.74
N SER A 14 -9.55 5.08 -39.72
CA SER A 14 -8.25 5.71 -39.98
C SER A 14 -7.84 6.77 -38.94
N HIS A 15 -8.79 7.42 -38.25
CA HIS A 15 -8.48 8.32 -37.13
C HIS A 15 -8.29 7.58 -35.80
N PHE A 16 -8.80 6.35 -35.68
CA PHE A 16 -8.52 5.44 -34.57
C PHE A 16 -7.30 4.54 -34.81
N ALA A 17 -6.58 4.74 -35.92
CA ALA A 17 -5.31 4.09 -36.17
C ALA A 17 -4.28 4.64 -35.18
N ALA A 18 -4.08 3.89 -34.09
CA ALA A 18 -2.89 3.80 -33.27
C ALA A 18 -2.07 5.09 -33.16
N SER A 19 -2.30 5.84 -32.08
CA SER A 19 -1.25 6.68 -31.52
C SER A 19 -0.11 5.75 -31.08
N ASP A 20 0.85 5.50 -31.97
CA ASP A 20 2.14 4.86 -31.68
C ASP A 20 2.97 5.79 -30.77
N THR A 21 2.51 5.97 -29.54
CA THR A 21 3.33 6.56 -28.49
C THR A 21 4.38 5.55 -28.10
N ASP A 22 5.62 5.81 -28.50
CA ASP A 22 6.80 5.09 -28.03
C ASP A 22 6.82 5.09 -26.50
N ILE A 23 6.54 3.93 -25.91
CA ILE A 23 6.40 3.71 -24.46
C ILE A 23 7.67 4.13 -23.71
N SER A 24 8.83 4.06 -24.38
CA SER A 24 10.12 4.45 -23.81
C SER A 24 10.28 5.96 -23.62
N LYS A 25 9.46 6.78 -24.30
CA LYS A 25 9.47 8.26 -24.23
C LYS A 25 8.45 8.84 -23.25
N LEU A 26 7.61 8.00 -22.64
CA LEU A 26 6.66 8.44 -21.61
C LEU A 26 7.41 8.81 -20.33
N PRO A 27 6.91 9.78 -19.53
CA PRO A 27 7.50 10.10 -18.24
C PRO A 27 7.50 8.85 -17.34
N PRO A 28 8.53 8.67 -16.49
CA PRO A 28 8.63 7.49 -15.66
C PRO A 28 7.49 7.42 -14.65
N VAL A 29 7.03 6.20 -14.36
CA VAL A 29 6.10 5.95 -13.25
C VAL A 29 6.90 5.83 -11.97
N ARG A 30 6.54 6.62 -10.95
CA ARG A 30 7.26 6.69 -9.68
C ARG A 30 6.61 5.79 -8.64
N LEU A 31 7.32 4.73 -8.32
CA LEU A 31 6.97 3.73 -7.31
C LEU A 31 7.56 4.16 -5.97
N ALA A 32 6.71 4.63 -5.06
CA ALA A 32 7.11 5.05 -3.72
C ALA A 32 6.97 3.90 -2.73
N VAL A 33 8.09 3.33 -2.30
CA VAL A 33 8.17 2.18 -1.38
C VAL A 33 8.26 2.67 0.06
N LEU A 34 7.36 2.18 0.91
CA LEU A 34 7.27 2.50 2.34
C LEU A 34 7.44 1.22 3.15
N ALA A 35 8.56 1.12 3.87
CA ALA A 35 8.86 0.00 4.76
C ALA A 35 9.87 0.44 5.83
N PRO A 36 10.00 -0.26 6.96
CA PRO A 36 11.00 0.08 7.97
C PRO A 36 12.41 -0.29 7.51
N ASP A 37 13.39 0.51 7.90
CA ASP A 37 14.81 0.22 7.74
C ASP A 37 15.35 -0.53 8.98
N ASP A 38 14.69 -1.65 9.31
CA ASP A 38 15.00 -2.46 10.49
C ASP A 38 15.01 -3.95 10.12
N ASP A 39 16.22 -4.53 10.07
CA ASP A 39 16.44 -5.92 9.72
C ASP A 39 15.97 -6.94 10.77
N SER A 40 15.54 -6.51 11.96
CA SER A 40 14.81 -7.40 12.88
C SER A 40 13.45 -7.81 12.31
N LEU A 41 12.84 -6.96 11.48
CA LEU A 41 11.55 -7.20 10.86
C LEU A 41 11.68 -8.01 9.56
N PRO A 42 10.73 -8.91 9.26
CA PRO A 42 10.82 -9.77 8.07
C PRO A 42 10.64 -9.00 6.75
N PHE A 43 10.14 -7.77 6.81
CA PHE A 43 9.79 -6.93 5.66
C PHE A 43 10.60 -5.62 5.62
N SER A 44 11.83 -5.64 6.13
CA SER A 44 12.74 -4.49 6.09
C SER A 44 13.02 -4.02 4.66
N LEU A 45 13.36 -2.74 4.49
CA LEU A 45 13.73 -2.17 3.20
C LEU A 45 14.87 -2.96 2.55
N HIS A 46 15.91 -3.30 3.32
CA HIS A 46 17.05 -4.10 2.85
C HIS A 46 16.65 -5.46 2.28
N LYS A 47 15.57 -6.08 2.79
CA LYS A 47 15.08 -7.38 2.31
C LYS A 47 14.18 -7.28 1.09
N ILE A 48 13.33 -6.25 1.01
CA ILE A 48 12.30 -6.16 -0.05
C ILE A 48 12.75 -5.38 -1.28
N LEU A 49 13.61 -4.36 -1.13
CA LEU A 49 14.03 -3.50 -2.23
C LEU A 49 14.72 -4.29 -3.38
N PRO A 50 15.58 -5.29 -3.13
CA PRO A 50 16.19 -6.06 -4.21
C PRO A 50 15.16 -6.71 -5.15
N ALA A 51 14.07 -7.24 -4.61
CA ALA A 51 13.01 -7.87 -5.39
C ALA A 51 12.26 -6.84 -6.26
N ILE A 52 11.95 -5.66 -5.70
CA ILE A 52 11.27 -4.57 -6.43
C ILE A 52 12.17 -4.05 -7.57
N LEU A 53 13.44 -3.79 -7.28
CA LEU A 53 14.42 -3.32 -8.28
C LEU A 53 14.63 -4.36 -9.39
N TYR A 54 14.65 -5.65 -9.04
CA TYR A 54 14.74 -6.73 -10.02
C TYR A 54 13.50 -6.77 -10.94
N ALA A 55 12.30 -6.64 -10.37
CA ALA A 55 11.05 -6.58 -11.14
C ALA A 55 11.03 -5.39 -12.10
N VAL A 56 11.38 -4.19 -11.62
CA VAL A 56 11.47 -2.98 -12.46
C VAL A 56 12.46 -3.17 -13.61
N ARG A 57 13.67 -3.66 -13.33
CA ARG A 57 14.66 -3.95 -14.38
C ARG A 57 14.15 -4.95 -15.41
N THR A 58 13.39 -5.96 -14.98
CA THR A 58 12.82 -6.98 -15.85
C THR A 58 11.78 -6.37 -16.79
N LEU A 59 10.88 -5.55 -16.26
CA LEU A 59 9.86 -4.85 -17.05
C LEU A 59 10.48 -3.87 -18.06
N LEU A 60 11.53 -3.15 -17.67
CA LEU A 60 12.26 -2.26 -18.59
C LEU A 60 12.90 -3.02 -19.75
N ARG A 61 13.49 -4.20 -19.49
CA ARG A 61 14.05 -5.06 -20.55
C ARG A 61 13.00 -5.61 -21.50
N GLN A 62 11.76 -5.75 -21.05
CA GLN A 62 10.62 -6.21 -21.86
C GLN A 62 9.97 -5.08 -22.68
N GLY A 63 10.58 -3.89 -22.73
CA GLY A 63 10.02 -2.72 -23.41
C GLY A 63 8.89 -2.03 -22.63
N GLY A 64 8.79 -2.31 -21.32
CA GLY A 64 7.84 -1.63 -20.44
C GLY A 64 8.16 -0.15 -20.25
N ARG A 65 7.18 0.60 -19.74
CA ARG A 65 7.32 2.04 -19.45
C ARG A 65 8.45 2.29 -18.43
N PRO A 66 9.23 3.38 -18.58
CA PRO A 66 10.20 3.79 -17.58
C PRO A 66 9.58 3.86 -16.18
N MET A 67 10.32 3.38 -15.17
CA MET A 67 9.89 3.36 -13.78
C MET A 67 11.03 3.82 -12.88
N GLU A 68 10.70 4.65 -11.91
CA GLU A 68 11.61 5.14 -10.88
C GLU A 68 11.17 4.59 -9.52
N VAL A 69 12.10 4.06 -8.75
CA VAL A 69 11.82 3.53 -7.40
C VAL A 69 12.40 4.48 -6.37
N LEU A 70 11.52 5.07 -5.58
CA LEU A 70 11.89 5.90 -4.42
C LEU A 70 11.46 5.16 -3.17
N TYR A 71 12.25 5.20 -2.11
CA TYR A 71 11.90 4.53 -0.86
C TYR A 71 12.11 5.44 0.34
N ARG A 72 11.34 5.21 1.41
CA ARG A 72 11.49 5.90 2.69
C ARG A 72 11.36 4.92 3.83
N ASP A 73 12.25 5.08 4.80
CA ASP A 73 12.13 4.43 6.09
C ASP A 73 10.88 4.95 6.81
N THR A 74 10.06 4.01 7.27
CA THR A 74 8.84 4.28 8.03
C THR A 74 9.03 4.11 9.54
N GLN A 75 10.15 3.52 9.97
CA GLN A 75 10.46 3.16 11.36
C GLN A 75 9.38 2.32 12.05
N CYS A 76 8.49 1.72 11.26
CA CYS A 76 7.26 1.09 11.71
C CYS A 76 6.39 1.97 12.62
N SER A 77 6.52 3.30 12.54
CA SER A 77 5.90 4.26 13.46
C SER A 77 4.63 4.88 12.85
N SER A 78 3.55 4.87 13.64
CA SER A 78 2.30 5.62 13.43
C SER A 78 2.50 7.12 13.20
N THR A 79 3.63 7.69 13.65
CA THR A 79 3.99 9.10 13.49
C THR A 79 4.89 9.32 12.29
N TYR A 80 6.06 8.68 12.25
CA TYR A 80 7.07 8.97 11.22
C TYR A 80 6.74 8.34 9.87
N GLY A 81 6.12 7.15 9.84
CA GLY A 81 5.75 6.48 8.59
C GLY A 81 4.78 7.31 7.74
N PRO A 82 3.70 7.87 8.31
CA PRO A 82 2.79 8.74 7.56
C PRO A 82 3.44 10.05 7.12
N LEU A 83 4.34 10.63 7.91
CA LEU A 83 5.11 11.81 7.50
C LEU A 83 6.03 11.52 6.31
N ALA A 84 6.65 10.34 6.27
CA ALA A 84 7.44 9.90 5.13
C ALA A 84 6.59 9.80 3.86
N ALA A 85 5.38 9.22 3.94
CA ALA A 85 4.44 9.15 2.83
C ALA A 85 3.98 10.54 2.38
N PHE A 86 3.65 11.41 3.34
CA PHE A 86 3.25 12.79 3.07
C PHE A 86 4.35 13.58 2.36
N SER A 87 5.62 13.39 2.75
CA SER A 87 6.76 14.07 2.10
C SER A 87 6.87 13.72 0.61
N LEU A 88 6.62 12.46 0.25
CA LEU A 88 6.63 11.99 -1.13
C LEU A 88 5.44 12.54 -1.93
N TYR A 89 4.26 12.55 -1.32
CA TYR A 89 3.06 13.14 -1.94
C TYR A 89 3.24 14.65 -2.18
N ASN A 90 3.69 15.39 -1.17
CA ASN A 90 3.84 16.85 -1.26
C ASN A 90 4.93 17.28 -2.25
N ALA A 91 6.03 16.52 -2.35
CA ALA A 91 7.04 16.73 -3.39
C ALA A 91 6.55 16.29 -4.79
N GLY A 92 5.35 15.72 -4.88
CA GLY A 92 4.78 15.18 -6.08
C GLY A 92 5.60 14.03 -6.64
N LEU A 93 6.27 13.23 -5.80
CA LEU A 93 7.23 12.17 -6.16
C LEU A 93 6.65 10.75 -6.11
N ALA A 94 5.34 10.60 -6.01
CA ALA A 94 4.68 9.29 -5.95
C ALA A 94 3.52 9.24 -6.94
N ASP A 95 3.47 8.18 -7.76
CA ASP A 95 2.31 7.85 -8.59
C ASP A 95 1.56 6.62 -8.03
N ILE A 96 2.26 5.78 -7.26
CA ILE A 96 1.73 4.65 -6.52
C ILE A 96 2.56 4.43 -5.25
N LEU A 97 1.89 4.01 -4.17
CA LEU A 97 2.54 3.63 -2.92
C LEU A 97 2.65 2.10 -2.85
N LEU A 98 3.87 1.59 -2.65
CA LEU A 98 4.18 0.18 -2.41
C LEU A 98 4.52 -0.03 -0.93
N GLY A 99 3.97 -1.08 -0.31
CA GLY A 99 3.76 -1.02 1.14
C GLY A 99 2.70 0.05 1.44
N PRO A 100 2.59 0.66 2.62
CA PRO A 100 3.25 0.37 3.88
C PRO A 100 3.03 -1.06 4.38
N LEU A 101 4.03 -1.63 5.06
CA LEU A 101 3.97 -3.01 5.58
C LEU A 101 3.52 -3.09 7.03
N CYS A 102 3.84 -2.08 7.85
CA CYS A 102 3.38 -1.98 9.22
C CYS A 102 1.91 -1.51 9.29
N PRO A 103 1.00 -2.21 10.00
CA PRO A 103 -0.41 -1.84 10.08
C PRO A 103 -0.65 -0.41 10.62
N TYR A 104 0.15 0.02 11.60
CA TYR A 104 0.06 1.36 12.18
C TYR A 104 0.45 2.48 11.22
N VAL A 105 1.38 2.21 10.29
CA VAL A 105 1.71 3.14 9.19
C VAL A 105 0.63 3.08 8.11
N LEU A 106 0.16 1.88 7.78
CA LEU A 106 -0.80 1.64 6.71
C LEU A 106 -2.15 2.33 6.97
N ALA A 107 -2.68 2.27 8.19
CA ALA A 107 -3.99 2.82 8.53
C ALA A 107 -4.16 4.32 8.20
N PRO A 108 -3.30 5.24 8.69
CA PRO A 108 -3.37 6.64 8.32
C PRO A 108 -3.03 6.89 6.84
N VAL A 109 -2.01 6.24 6.28
CA VAL A 109 -1.61 6.45 4.87
C VAL A 109 -2.73 6.02 3.92
N ALA A 110 -3.46 4.94 4.20
CA ALA A 110 -4.60 4.50 3.40
C ALA A 110 -5.79 5.46 3.46
N ARG A 111 -6.05 6.06 4.64
CA ARG A 111 -7.06 7.13 4.77
C ARG A 111 -6.71 8.33 3.91
N TYR A 112 -5.44 8.74 3.89
CA TYR A 112 -4.99 9.90 3.12
C TYR A 112 -4.96 9.61 1.62
N SER A 113 -4.49 8.42 1.23
CA SER A 113 -4.45 7.94 -0.16
C SER A 113 -5.80 8.09 -0.85
N SER A 114 -6.90 7.74 -0.17
CA SER A 114 -8.26 7.89 -0.68
C SER A 114 -8.65 9.33 -1.03
N VAL A 115 -8.02 10.32 -0.40
CA VAL A 115 -8.19 11.75 -0.68
C VAL A 115 -7.16 12.22 -1.73
N TRP A 116 -5.91 11.76 -1.64
CA TRP A 116 -4.84 12.11 -2.56
C TRP A 116 -5.00 11.53 -3.97
N GLY A 117 -5.84 10.50 -4.13
CA GLY A 117 -6.00 9.79 -5.40
C GLY A 117 -4.82 8.86 -5.71
N LEU A 118 -4.03 8.48 -4.71
CA LEU A 118 -2.85 7.63 -4.88
C LEU A 118 -3.15 6.17 -4.51
N PRO A 119 -3.07 5.21 -5.44
CA PRO A 119 -3.30 3.81 -5.11
C PRO A 119 -2.21 3.27 -4.18
N ILE A 120 -2.63 2.37 -3.28
CA ILE A 120 -1.72 1.62 -2.39
C ILE A 120 -1.75 0.15 -2.79
N LEU A 121 -0.57 -0.43 -2.97
CA LEU A 121 -0.38 -1.87 -3.12
C LEU A 121 0.54 -2.39 -2.02
N THR A 122 0.00 -3.20 -1.10
CA THR A 122 0.75 -3.68 0.07
C THR A 122 0.68 -5.20 0.23
N ALA A 123 1.78 -5.79 0.73
CA ALA A 123 1.81 -7.16 1.22
C ALA A 123 1.53 -7.27 2.74
N GLY A 124 1.25 -6.14 3.40
CA GLY A 124 0.81 -6.07 4.79
C GLY A 124 -0.72 -5.93 4.91
N GLY A 125 -1.19 -5.44 6.06
CA GLY A 125 -2.60 -5.11 6.26
C GLY A 125 -3.52 -6.32 6.46
N GLN A 126 -3.03 -7.35 7.16
CA GLN A 126 -3.78 -8.59 7.43
C GLN A 126 -4.97 -8.40 8.39
N ASN A 127 -5.09 -7.23 9.02
CA ASN A 127 -6.22 -6.87 9.87
C ASN A 127 -7.52 -6.71 9.05
N ASP A 128 -8.62 -7.30 9.53
CA ASP A 128 -9.96 -7.25 8.93
C ASP A 128 -10.52 -5.81 8.85
N ASN A 129 -10.00 -4.87 9.63
CA ASN A 129 -10.33 -3.44 9.53
C ASN A 129 -10.12 -2.89 8.11
N PHE A 130 -9.18 -3.44 7.34
CA PHE A 130 -8.89 -3.02 5.96
C PHE A 130 -9.83 -3.63 4.91
N ASP A 131 -10.75 -4.52 5.32
CA ASP A 131 -11.76 -5.13 4.44
C ASP A 131 -12.87 -4.13 4.11
N HIS A 132 -13.18 -3.22 5.05
CA HIS A 132 -14.19 -2.19 4.90
C HIS A 132 -13.68 -1.03 4.04
N LYS A 133 -13.90 -1.12 2.72
CA LYS A 133 -13.38 -0.15 1.75
C LYS A 133 -13.87 1.28 1.95
N GLU A 134 -15.13 1.45 2.32
CA GLU A 134 -15.72 2.77 2.53
C GLU A 134 -15.75 3.14 4.02
N PRO A 135 -15.50 4.41 4.38
CA PRO A 135 -15.16 5.54 3.49
C PRO A 135 -13.65 5.71 3.23
N HIS A 136 -12.80 4.89 3.85
CA HIS A 136 -11.39 5.24 4.07
C HIS A 136 -10.36 4.50 3.21
N TYR A 137 -10.68 3.33 2.67
CA TYR A 137 -9.70 2.39 2.10
C TYR A 137 -10.00 2.00 0.63
N LYS A 138 -10.74 2.84 -0.10
CA LYS A 138 -11.17 2.57 -1.49
C LYS A 138 -10.02 2.35 -2.48
N LEU A 139 -8.83 2.91 -2.21
CA LEU A 139 -7.63 2.79 -3.04
C LEU A 139 -6.58 1.79 -2.49
N LEU A 140 -6.94 1.03 -1.46
CA LEU A 140 -6.04 0.04 -0.85
C LEU A 140 -6.22 -1.34 -1.49
N THR A 141 -5.16 -1.86 -2.09
CA THR A 141 -5.07 -3.25 -2.57
C THR A 141 -4.06 -4.03 -1.73
N ARG A 142 -4.47 -5.18 -1.21
CA ARG A 142 -3.63 -6.07 -0.41
C ARG A 142 -3.30 -7.34 -1.20
N MET A 143 -2.05 -7.79 -1.13
CA MET A 143 -1.57 -9.01 -1.80
C MET A 143 -1.33 -10.18 -0.83
N ASN A 144 -1.85 -10.10 0.40
CA ASN A 144 -1.66 -11.10 1.44
C ASN A 144 -3.00 -11.57 2.04
N GLY A 145 -2.99 -12.68 2.76
CA GLY A 145 -4.15 -13.21 3.49
C GLY A 145 -4.50 -12.39 4.73
N SER A 146 -5.68 -12.62 5.30
CA SER A 146 -6.14 -11.98 6.53
C SER A 146 -5.87 -12.82 7.78
N TYR A 147 -5.76 -12.19 8.95
CA TYR A 147 -5.62 -12.92 10.21
C TYR A 147 -6.86 -13.78 10.52
N SER A 148 -8.05 -13.37 10.06
CA SER A 148 -9.29 -14.14 10.17
C SER A 148 -9.22 -15.50 9.46
N GLN A 149 -8.45 -15.63 8.38
CA GLN A 149 -8.24 -16.93 7.72
C GLN A 149 -7.47 -17.90 8.62
N ILE A 150 -6.47 -17.41 9.36
CA ILE A 150 -5.73 -18.22 10.35
C ILE A 150 -6.68 -18.65 11.48
N GLY A 151 -7.52 -17.74 11.98
CA GLY A 151 -8.55 -18.07 12.97
C GLY A 151 -9.49 -19.17 12.47
N THR A 152 -9.91 -19.10 11.20
CA THR A 152 -10.75 -20.13 10.57
C THR A 152 -10.05 -21.50 10.55
N ILE A 153 -8.77 -21.54 10.21
CA ILE A 153 -7.98 -22.78 10.22
C ILE A 153 -7.92 -23.37 11.64
N VAL A 154 -7.66 -22.54 12.65
CA VAL A 154 -7.62 -22.99 14.05
C VAL A 154 -8.97 -23.57 14.47
N LEU A 155 -10.08 -22.92 14.12
CA LEU A 155 -11.43 -23.43 14.40
C LEU A 155 -11.69 -24.78 13.72
N GLN A 156 -11.24 -24.96 12.48
CA GLN A 156 -11.36 -26.24 11.77
C GLN A 156 -10.56 -27.36 12.45
N VAL A 157 -9.35 -27.05 12.95
CA VAL A 157 -8.54 -28.01 13.71
C VAL A 157 -9.23 -28.38 15.02
N LEU A 158 -9.73 -27.40 15.77
CA LEU A 158 -10.46 -27.63 17.02
C LEU A 158 -11.67 -28.54 16.81
N ALA A 159 -12.44 -28.28 15.76
CA ALA A 159 -13.59 -29.09 15.38
C ALA A 159 -13.18 -30.51 14.98
N LYS A 160 -12.09 -30.67 14.23
CA LYS A 160 -11.58 -31.97 13.77
C LYS A 160 -11.20 -32.90 14.91
N PHE A 161 -10.60 -32.36 15.99
CA PHE A 161 -10.17 -33.13 17.16
C PHE A 161 -11.16 -33.05 18.34
N ASN A 162 -12.33 -32.44 18.14
CA ASN A 162 -13.36 -32.24 19.16
C ASN A 162 -12.85 -31.55 20.44
N TRP A 163 -11.87 -30.66 20.31
CA TRP A 163 -11.35 -29.84 21.41
C TRP A 163 -12.36 -28.75 21.77
N LYS A 164 -12.76 -28.68 23.06
CA LYS A 164 -13.82 -27.76 23.54
C LYS A 164 -13.32 -26.64 24.45
N VAL A 165 -12.09 -26.77 24.97
CA VAL A 165 -11.49 -25.80 25.89
C VAL A 165 -10.21 -25.29 25.27
N VAL A 166 -10.09 -23.97 25.13
CA VAL A 166 -8.94 -23.29 24.52
C VAL A 166 -8.59 -22.09 25.40
N ALA A 167 -7.30 -21.86 25.59
CA ALA A 167 -6.76 -20.65 26.19
C ALA A 167 -5.91 -19.93 25.14
N LEU A 168 -6.02 -18.59 25.09
CA LEU A 168 -5.23 -17.76 24.19
C LEU A 168 -4.31 -16.88 25.04
N LEU A 169 -3.02 -16.91 24.71
CA LEU A 169 -2.03 -16.02 25.30
C LEU A 169 -1.64 -14.99 24.26
N PHE A 170 -1.80 -13.71 24.60
CA PHE A 170 -1.47 -12.60 23.72
C PHE A 170 -0.34 -11.77 24.32
N HIS A 171 0.50 -11.23 23.45
CA HIS A 171 1.46 -10.21 23.81
C HIS A 171 0.89 -8.85 23.42
N ASN A 172 0.73 -7.96 24.41
CA ASN A 172 0.39 -6.58 24.13
C ASN A 172 1.66 -5.86 23.67
N TYR A 173 1.67 -5.45 22.41
CA TYR A 173 2.72 -4.57 21.90
C TYR A 173 2.31 -3.13 22.22
N GLU A 174 2.90 -2.56 23.28
CA GLU A 174 2.83 -1.12 23.52
C GLU A 174 3.92 -0.45 22.67
N ASP A 175 3.55 0.57 21.90
CA ASP A 175 4.55 1.38 21.17
C ASP A 175 5.35 2.20 22.21
N GLU A 176 6.43 1.61 22.75
CA GLU A 176 7.33 2.28 23.72
C GLU A 176 7.97 3.57 23.16
N ARG A 177 7.83 3.85 21.86
CA ARG A 177 8.30 5.07 21.19
C ARG A 177 7.26 6.18 21.08
N GLU A 178 6.05 5.98 21.61
CA GLU A 178 4.94 6.93 21.58
C GLU A 178 4.62 7.54 22.96
N GLU A 179 5.64 7.69 23.81
CA GLU A 179 5.55 8.61 24.96
C GLU A 179 5.51 10.06 24.45
N ILE A 180 4.36 10.51 23.96
CA ILE A 180 3.96 11.90 24.22
C ILE A 180 3.62 11.90 25.71
N PRO A 181 4.40 12.56 26.58
CA PRO A 181 4.00 12.70 27.97
C PRO A 181 2.64 13.40 27.94
N ILE A 182 1.60 12.67 28.32
CA ILE A 182 0.34 13.27 28.74
C ILE A 182 0.73 14.19 29.88
N VAL A 183 0.94 15.47 29.58
CA VAL A 183 0.98 16.52 30.59
C VAL A 183 -0.44 16.57 31.13
N THR A 184 -0.72 15.69 32.08
CA THR A 184 -1.90 15.80 32.90
C THR A 184 -1.72 17.10 33.67
N SER A 185 -2.43 18.15 33.23
CA SER A 185 -2.62 19.29 34.11
C SER A 185 -3.33 18.79 35.37
N PRO A 186 -3.11 19.42 36.55
CA PRO A 186 -3.77 19.04 37.81
C PRO A 186 -5.31 19.02 37.75
N TRP A 187 -5.91 19.42 36.63
CA TRP A 187 -7.35 19.57 36.41
C TRP A 187 -7.93 18.62 35.35
N GLY A 188 -7.18 17.65 34.82
CA GLY A 188 -7.75 16.52 34.07
C GLY A 188 -8.47 16.86 32.76
N LEU A 189 -8.20 18.01 32.14
CA LEU A 189 -8.77 18.36 30.83
C LEU A 189 -7.83 17.92 29.71
N CYS A 190 -8.28 16.99 28.86
CA CYS A 190 -7.71 16.77 27.53
C CYS A 190 -8.03 17.98 26.66
N LEU A 191 -7.05 18.79 26.34
CA LEU A 191 -7.17 19.76 25.25
C LEU A 191 -6.79 19.06 23.93
N PRO A 192 -7.63 19.12 22.88
CA PRO A 192 -7.19 18.83 21.52
C PRO A 192 -6.20 19.93 21.06
N PRO A 193 -5.40 19.70 20.00
CA PRO A 193 -4.33 20.62 19.58
C PRO A 193 -4.82 22.05 19.27
#